data_AF-A0A9D8EFZ0-F1
#
_entry.id   AF-A0A9D8EFZ0-F1
#
_cell.length_a   1.000
_cell.length_b   1.000
_cell.length_c   1.000
_cell.angle_alpha   90.00
_cell.angle_beta   90.00
_cell.angle_gamma   90.00
#
_symmetry.space_group_name_H-M   'P 1'
#
loop_
_entity.id
_entity.type
_entity.pdbx_description
1 polymer ?
#
loop_
_entity_poly.entity_id
_entity_poly.type
_entity_poly.pdbx_seq_one_letter_code
_entity_poly.pdbx_strand_id
1 'polypeptide(L)'
;MAFGRKKQEKPKSILGYALFRLDQVLNVQLAGMIRELKLKKRINLKAAAARGDSAVLILDGILEDISRDNFKTDYRSDKIRDSIITMCKSLKNFLSQLINQSGRTTGSGNIYDSIDIQSVDEVFKTRELLKKKLKDIESDYV
;
A
#
# COMPACT_ATOMS: atom_id res chain seq x y z
N MET A 1 -35.71 3.53 0.23
CA MET A 1 -34.52 4.18 0.83
C MET A 1 -33.29 3.77 0.03
N ALA A 2 -32.77 4.66 -0.81
CA ALA A 2 -31.52 4.43 -1.54
C ALA A 2 -30.35 4.82 -0.61
N PHE A 3 -29.60 3.83 -0.13
CA PHE A 3 -28.34 4.06 0.56
C PHE A 3 -27.33 4.57 -0.47
N GLY A 4 -27.31 5.89 -0.69
CA GLY A 4 -26.26 6.54 -1.46
C GLY A 4 -24.92 6.21 -0.81
N ARG A 5 -24.00 5.59 -1.55
CA ARG A 5 -22.61 5.43 -1.10
C ARG A 5 -22.10 6.82 -0.72
N LYS A 6 -21.81 7.05 0.57
CA LYS A 6 -21.09 8.26 0.99
C LYS A 6 -19.83 8.33 0.14
N LYS A 7 -19.64 9.45 -0.58
CA LYS A 7 -18.37 9.75 -1.23
C LYS A 7 -17.30 9.55 -0.17
N GLN A 8 -16.26 8.75 -0.45
CA GLN A 8 -15.07 8.74 0.40
C GLN A 8 -14.52 10.16 0.39
N GLU A 9 -14.85 10.95 1.41
CA GLU A 9 -14.29 12.26 1.61
C GLU A 9 -12.79 12.07 1.89
N LYS A 10 -11.95 12.90 1.26
CA LYS A 10 -10.51 12.85 1.51
C LYS A 10 -10.30 13.20 2.98
N PRO A 11 -9.63 12.34 3.78
CA PRO A 11 -9.43 12.61 5.19
C PRO A 11 -8.65 13.92 5.37
N LYS A 12 -9.07 14.75 6.31
CA LYS A 12 -8.40 16.05 6.58
C LYS A 12 -7.06 15.88 7.31
N SER A 13 -6.89 14.76 8.01
CA SER A 13 -5.67 14.42 8.72
C SER A 13 -4.59 13.87 7.79
N ILE A 14 -3.33 14.20 8.06
CA ILE A 14 -2.17 13.70 7.32
C ILE A 14 -2.06 12.18 7.42
N LEU A 15 -2.35 11.60 8.59
CA LEU A 15 -2.33 10.14 8.78
C LEU A 15 -3.48 9.46 8.04
N GLY A 16 -4.68 10.02 8.12
CA GLY A 16 -5.83 9.56 7.34
C GLY A 16 -5.58 9.65 5.84
N TYR A 17 -5.01 10.76 5.37
CA TYR A 17 -4.72 11.01 3.97
C TYR A 17 -3.61 10.07 3.44
N ALA A 18 -2.58 9.83 4.25
CA ALA A 18 -1.53 8.85 3.96
C ALA A 18 -2.12 7.44 3.80
N LEU A 19 -2.97 7.01 4.73
CA LEU A 19 -3.65 5.72 4.63
C LEU A 19 -4.56 5.65 3.41
N PHE A 20 -5.28 6.72 3.08
CA PHE A 20 -6.13 6.81 1.90
C PHE A 20 -5.33 6.65 0.61
N ARG A 21 -4.17 7.32 0.48
CA ARG A 21 -3.29 7.17 -0.68
C ARG A 21 -2.73 5.76 -0.78
N LEU A 22 -2.34 5.16 0.34
CA LEU A 22 -1.88 3.76 0.40
C LEU A 22 -2.99 2.79 -0.03
N ASP A 23 -4.24 3.06 0.35
CA ASP A 23 -5.43 2.30 -0.07
C ASP A 23 -5.65 2.35 -1.58
N GLN A 24 -5.47 3.53 -2.19
CA GLN A 24 -5.56 3.70 -3.65
C GLN A 24 -4.48 2.90 -4.37
N VAL A 25 -3.24 2.91 -3.89
CA VAL A 25 -2.15 2.11 -4.47
C VAL A 25 -2.50 0.62 -4.41
N LEU A 26 -2.97 0.12 -3.26
CA LEU A 26 -3.29 -1.30 -3.09
C LEU A 26 -4.50 -1.75 -3.91
N ASN A 27 -5.60 -1.01 -3.86
CA ASN A 27 -6.87 -1.47 -4.44
C ASN A 27 -7.05 -1.08 -5.90
N VAL A 28 -6.34 -0.07 -6.40
CA VAL A 28 -6.46 0.38 -7.78
C VAL A 28 -5.23 -0.04 -8.59
N GLN A 29 -4.04 0.33 -8.14
CA GLN A 29 -2.83 0.11 -8.94
C GLN A 29 -2.31 -1.33 -8.84
N LEU A 30 -2.30 -1.91 -7.63
CA LEU A 30 -1.70 -3.21 -7.36
C LEU A 30 -2.70 -4.36 -7.32
N ALA A 31 -4.00 -4.10 -7.22
CA ALA A 31 -5.02 -5.14 -7.01
C ALA A 31 -5.01 -6.24 -8.06
N GLY A 32 -4.94 -5.87 -9.35
CA GLY A 32 -4.87 -6.83 -10.45
C GLY A 32 -3.63 -7.72 -10.35
N MET A 33 -2.47 -7.08 -10.16
CA MET A 33 -1.18 -7.78 -10.08
C MET A 33 -1.11 -8.71 -8.86
N ILE A 34 -1.54 -8.25 -7.69
CA ILE A 34 -1.59 -9.06 -6.46
C ILE A 34 -2.52 -10.27 -6.67
N ARG A 35 -3.68 -10.07 -7.31
CA ARG A 35 -4.60 -11.16 -7.61
C ARG A 35 -3.98 -12.18 -8.57
N GLU A 36 -3.32 -11.74 -9.62
CA GLU A 36 -2.65 -12.62 -10.59
C GLU A 36 -1.49 -13.38 -9.96
N LEU A 37 -0.72 -12.74 -9.07
CA LEU A 37 0.35 -13.37 -8.29
C LEU A 37 -0.19 -14.44 -7.33
N LYS A 38 -1.25 -14.12 -6.57
CA LYS A 38 -1.92 -15.07 -5.67
C LYS A 38 -2.47 -16.29 -6.42
N LEU A 39 -2.95 -16.08 -7.66
CA LEU A 39 -3.46 -17.16 -8.51
C LEU A 39 -2.36 -17.90 -9.30
N LYS A 40 -1.08 -17.57 -9.09
CA LYS A 40 0.06 -18.11 -9.83
C LYS A 40 -0.11 -18.03 -11.36
N LYS A 41 -0.82 -17.00 -11.85
CA LYS A 41 -1.08 -16.79 -13.28
C LYS A 41 0.03 -15.98 -13.93
N ARG A 42 0.38 -16.29 -15.18
CA ARG A 42 1.39 -15.55 -15.96
C ARG A 42 1.09 -14.05 -15.95
N ILE A 43 2.06 -13.25 -15.53
CA ILE A 43 1.94 -11.79 -15.44
C ILE A 43 2.91 -11.18 -16.42
N ASN A 44 2.48 -10.12 -17.11
CA ASN A 44 3.40 -9.31 -17.89
C ASN A 44 4.30 -8.50 -16.94
N LEU A 45 5.55 -8.94 -16.79
CA LEU A 45 6.50 -8.32 -15.86
C LEU A 45 6.85 -6.88 -16.20
N LYS A 46 6.90 -6.51 -17.49
CA LYS A 46 7.18 -5.14 -17.89
C LYS A 46 6.04 -4.21 -17.46
N ALA A 47 4.80 -4.66 -17.64
CA ALA A 47 3.63 -3.91 -17.19
C ALA A 47 3.52 -3.86 -15.66
N ALA A 48 3.85 -4.97 -14.98
CA ALA A 48 3.89 -5.04 -13.52
C ALA A 48 4.97 -4.12 -12.93
N ALA A 49 6.18 -4.11 -13.52
CA ALA A 49 7.27 -3.24 -13.11
C ALA A 49 6.92 -1.76 -13.30
N ALA A 50 6.38 -1.38 -14.47
CA ALA A 50 5.96 0.00 -14.70
C ALA A 50 4.88 0.49 -13.71
N ARG A 51 3.92 -0.38 -13.35
CA ARG A 51 2.96 -0.09 -12.27
C ARG A 51 3.62 -0.03 -10.91
N GLY A 52 4.62 -0.88 -10.67
CA GLY A 52 5.42 -0.89 -9.45
C GLY A 52 6.21 0.40 -9.26
N ASP A 53 6.91 0.88 -10.28
CA ASP A 53 7.63 2.17 -10.26
C ASP A 53 6.69 3.33 -9.94
N SER A 54 5.53 3.39 -10.60
CA SER A 54 4.53 4.42 -10.30
C SER A 54 4.01 4.33 -8.86
N ALA A 55 3.83 3.12 -8.32
CA ALA A 55 3.39 2.91 -6.94
C ALA A 55 4.49 3.29 -5.93
N VAL A 56 5.76 2.99 -6.23
CA VAL A 56 6.91 3.39 -5.39
C VAL A 56 6.97 4.91 -5.25
N LEU A 57 6.81 5.67 -6.35
CA LEU A 57 6.77 7.13 -6.29
C LEU A 57 5.66 7.66 -5.38
N ILE A 58 4.48 7.04 -5.40
CA ILE A 58 3.39 7.43 -4.50
C ILE A 58 3.72 7.11 -3.05
N LEU A 59 4.33 5.94 -2.79
CA LEU A 59 4.75 5.52 -1.45
C LEU A 59 5.84 6.45 -0.89
N ASP A 60 6.79 6.89 -1.72
CA ASP A 60 7.79 7.88 -1.32
C ASP A 60 7.15 9.23 -0.98
N GLY A 61 6.20 9.69 -1.79
CA GLY A 61 5.44 10.90 -1.47
C GLY A 61 4.69 10.79 -0.12
N ILE A 62 4.11 9.62 0.20
CA ILE A 62 3.48 9.38 1.50
C ILE A 62 4.50 9.46 2.65
N LEU A 63 5.68 8.88 2.47
CA LEU A 63 6.74 8.92 3.48
C LEU A 63 7.28 10.33 3.70
N GLU A 64 7.45 11.11 2.63
CA GLU A 64 7.85 12.51 2.72
C GLU A 64 6.80 13.36 3.45
N ASP A 65 5.52 13.22 3.09
CA ASP A 65 4.41 13.94 3.74
C ASP A 65 4.38 13.65 5.25
N ILE A 66 4.54 12.39 5.64
CA ILE A 66 4.56 11.96 7.04
C ILE A 66 5.80 12.47 7.78
N SER A 67 6.95 12.53 7.11
CA SER A 67 8.22 12.93 7.71
C SER A 67 8.37 14.44 7.85
N ARG A 68 7.69 15.23 7.02
CA ARG A 68 7.68 16.71 7.10
C ARG A 68 6.81 17.23 8.23
N ASP A 69 5.78 16.46 8.60
CA ASP A 69 4.91 16.86 9.70
C ASP A 69 5.58 16.56 11.05
N ASN A 70 5.89 17.59 11.83
CA ASN A 70 6.29 17.42 13.22
C ASN A 70 5.03 17.20 14.07
N PHE A 71 4.45 16.00 14.04
CA PHE A 71 3.46 15.62 15.06
C PHE A 71 4.09 15.91 16.42
N LYS A 72 3.57 16.90 17.16
CA LYS A 72 3.85 17.06 18.59
C LYS A 72 3.14 15.89 19.27
N THR A 73 3.84 14.77 19.41
CA THR A 73 3.18 13.46 19.34
C THR A 73 2.45 13.05 20.61
N ASP A 74 1.14 12.90 20.48
CA ASP A 74 0.33 11.97 21.25
C ASP A 74 0.77 10.53 20.88
N TYR A 75 1.10 9.68 21.87
CA TYR A 75 1.69 8.34 21.68
C TYR A 75 0.92 7.45 20.69
N ARG A 76 -0.39 7.66 20.55
CA ARG A 76 -1.25 6.89 19.64
C ARG A 76 -1.01 7.25 18.17
N SER A 77 -0.82 8.52 17.86
CA SER A 77 -0.55 9.01 16.51
C SER A 77 0.82 8.57 16.01
N ASP A 78 1.80 8.51 16.92
CA ASP A 78 3.14 7.99 16.62
C ASP A 78 3.10 6.52 16.18
N LYS A 79 2.38 5.68 16.92
CA LYS A 79 2.21 4.26 16.54
C LYS A 79 1.54 4.07 15.18
N ILE A 80 0.58 4.93 14.84
CA ILE A 80 -0.08 4.88 13.53
C ILE A 80 0.90 5.28 12.43
N ARG A 81 1.68 6.33 12.67
CA ARG A 81 2.75 6.77 11.78
C ARG A 81 3.73 5.62 11.49
N ASP A 82 4.28 5.00 12.53
CA ASP A 82 5.22 3.88 12.39
C ASP A 82 4.61 2.70 11.62
N SER A 83 3.33 2.42 11.87
CA SER A 83 2.62 1.36 11.16
C SER A 83 2.47 1.68 9.67
N ILE A 84 2.16 2.93 9.31
CA ILE A 84 2.08 3.36 7.90
C ILE A 84 3.46 3.31 7.24
N ILE A 85 4.51 3.77 7.91
CA ILE A 85 5.89 3.69 7.41
C ILE A 85 6.29 2.24 7.16
N THR A 86 5.96 1.35 8.09
CA THR A 86 6.26 -0.09 7.97
C THR A 86 5.55 -0.69 6.76
N MET A 87 4.25 -0.41 6.59
CA MET A 87 3.51 -0.86 5.41
C MET A 87 4.10 -0.31 4.09
N CYS A 88 4.47 0.97 4.04
CA CYS A 88 5.12 1.56 2.86
C CYS A 88 6.43 0.85 2.54
N LYS A 89 7.26 0.56 3.55
CA LYS A 89 8.53 -0.17 3.36
C LYS A 89 8.31 -1.59 2.87
N SER A 90 7.37 -2.34 3.47
CA SER A 90 7.04 -3.70 3.03
C SER A 90 6.54 -3.73 1.58
N LEU A 91 5.68 -2.78 1.19
CA LEU A 91 5.23 -2.65 -0.19
C LEU A 91 6.35 -2.26 -1.15
N LYS A 92 7.20 -1.30 -0.78
CA LYS A 92 8.37 -0.94 -1.59
C LYS A 92 9.29 -2.14 -1.80
N ASN A 93 9.55 -2.95 -0.78
CA ASN A 93 10.38 -4.14 -0.90
C ASN A 93 9.77 -5.15 -1.89
N PHE A 94 8.46 -5.43 -1.74
CA PHE A 94 7.74 -6.30 -2.66
C PHE A 94 7.79 -5.80 -4.12
N LEU A 95 7.58 -4.49 -4.33
CA LEU A 95 7.65 -3.88 -5.67
C LEU A 95 9.07 -3.94 -6.24
N SER A 96 10.09 -3.67 -5.42
CA SER A 96 11.49 -3.79 -5.83
C SER A 96 11.86 -5.21 -6.24
N GLN A 97 11.34 -6.24 -5.55
CA GLN A 97 11.52 -7.63 -5.97
C GLN A 97 10.92 -7.88 -7.36
N LEU A 98 9.70 -7.40 -7.61
CA LEU A 98 9.03 -7.51 -8.92
C LEU A 98 9.80 -6.79 -10.03
N ILE A 99 10.27 -5.56 -9.77
CA ILE A 99 11.05 -4.77 -10.74
C ILE A 99 12.37 -5.49 -11.07
N ASN A 100 13.09 -5.97 -10.06
CA ASN A 100 14.34 -6.72 -10.25
C ASN A 100 14.13 -8.01 -11.06
N GLN A 101 13.01 -8.71 -10.87
CA GLN A 101 12.66 -9.89 -11.66
C GLN A 101 12.31 -9.54 -13.13
N SER A 102 11.73 -8.36 -13.38
CA SER A 102 11.46 -7.86 -14.73
C SER A 102 12.74 -7.57 -15.54
N GLY A 103 13.81 -7.13 -14.87
CA GLY A 103 15.12 -6.88 -15.49
C GLY A 103 15.95 -8.14 -15.74
N ARG A 104 15.61 -9.26 -15.09
CA ARG A 104 16.36 -10.53 -15.14
C ARG A 104 15.78 -11.56 -16.11
N THR A 105 14.67 -11.28 -16.78
CA THR A 105 13.95 -12.29 -17.57
C THR A 105 14.49 -12.46 -18.98
N THR A 106 15.56 -13.25 -19.10
CA THR A 106 15.89 -14.08 -20.28
C THR A 106 15.47 -15.55 -20.10
N GLY A 107 14.85 -15.92 -18.97
CA GLY A 107 14.53 -17.31 -18.64
C GLY A 107 13.12 -17.49 -18.06
N SER A 108 12.46 -18.56 -18.51
CA SER A 108 11.14 -19.06 -18.08
C SER A 108 11.13 -19.58 -16.63
N GLY A 109 11.55 -18.76 -15.67
CA GLY A 109 11.44 -19.07 -14.24
C GLY A 109 10.05 -18.73 -13.71
N ASN A 110 9.43 -19.64 -12.95
CA ASN A 110 8.20 -19.37 -12.22
C ASN A 110 8.50 -18.38 -11.09
N ILE A 111 8.23 -17.12 -11.35
CA ILE A 111 8.56 -15.95 -10.52
C ILE A 111 7.84 -16.02 -9.15
N TYR A 112 6.74 -16.77 -9.07
CA TYR A 112 5.89 -16.92 -7.89
C TYR A 112 6.60 -17.50 -6.67
N ASP A 113 7.63 -18.33 -6.85
CA ASP A 113 8.36 -18.93 -5.74
C ASP A 113 9.40 -17.97 -5.13
N SER A 114 9.72 -16.88 -5.82
CA SER A 114 10.73 -15.91 -5.40
C SER A 114 10.18 -14.59 -4.85
N ILE A 115 8.86 -14.36 -5.00
CA ILE A 115 8.20 -13.13 -4.57
C ILE A 115 7.54 -13.38 -3.21
N ASP A 116 7.88 -12.53 -2.23
CA ASP A 116 7.28 -12.61 -0.90
C ASP A 116 5.85 -12.00 -0.90
N ILE A 117 4.88 -12.84 -1.26
CA ILE A 117 3.46 -12.48 -1.21
C ILE A 117 2.95 -12.40 0.24
N GLN A 118 3.63 -13.03 1.21
CA GLN A 118 3.20 -12.98 2.62
C GLN A 118 3.33 -11.57 3.20
N SER A 119 4.40 -10.86 2.86
CA SER A 119 4.58 -9.44 3.18
C SER A 119 3.40 -8.57 2.72
N VAL A 120 2.79 -8.88 1.57
CA VAL A 120 1.61 -8.14 1.06
C VAL A 120 0.37 -8.45 1.89
N ASP A 121 0.19 -9.69 2.33
CA ASP A 121 -0.96 -10.09 3.17
C ASP A 121 -0.91 -9.41 4.55
N GLU A 122 0.29 -9.27 5.12
CA GLU A 122 0.51 -8.51 6.36
C GLU A 122 0.18 -7.03 6.22
N VAL A 123 0.47 -6.43 5.07
CA VAL A 123 0.04 -5.06 4.75
C VAL A 123 -1.49 -4.95 4.71
N PHE A 124 -2.20 -5.92 4.13
CA PHE A 124 -3.67 -5.93 4.14
C PHE A 124 -4.24 -6.04 5.56
N LYS A 125 -3.67 -6.90 6.42
CA LYS A 125 -4.10 -7.04 7.82
C LYS A 125 -3.85 -5.76 8.62
N THR A 126 -2.66 -5.18 8.49
CA THR A 126 -2.26 -3.96 9.18
C THR A 126 -3.12 -2.77 8.73
N ARG A 127 -3.44 -2.69 7.43
CA ARG A 127 -4.39 -1.72 6.87
C ARG A 127 -5.76 -1.79 7.54
N GLU A 128 -6.35 -2.99 7.67
CA GLU A 128 -7.67 -3.13 8.31
C GLU A 128 -7.65 -2.70 9.77
N LEU A 129 -6.59 -3.04 10.49
CA LEU A 129 -6.39 -2.61 11.87
C LEU A 129 -6.28 -1.08 11.98
N LEU A 130 -5.53 -0.45 11.07
CA LEU A 130 -5.36 1.00 11.08
C LEU A 130 -6.64 1.75 10.71
N LYS A 131 -7.44 1.24 9.76
CA LYS A 131 -8.77 1.81 9.48
C LYS A 131 -9.66 1.82 10.71
N LYS A 132 -9.67 0.72 11.48
CA LYS A 132 -10.43 0.65 12.74
C LYS A 132 -9.92 1.66 13.76
N LYS A 133 -8.60 1.78 13.93
CA LYS A 133 -7.97 2.72 14.87
C LYS A 133 -8.18 4.18 14.49
N LEU A 134 -8.06 4.54 13.20
CA LEU A 134 -8.29 5.91 12.73
C LEU A 134 -9.77 6.31 12.79
N LYS A 135 -10.69 5.36 12.60
CA LYS A 135 -12.12 5.61 12.85
C LYS A 135 -12.40 5.96 14.32
N ASP A 136 -11.69 5.31 15.24
CA ASP A 136 -11.79 5.56 16.69
C ASP A 136 -11.18 6.91 17.10
N ILE A 137 -10.09 7.32 16.44
CA ILE A 137 -9.33 8.53 16.80
C ILE A 137 -9.84 9.79 16.10
N GLU A 138 -10.23 9.71 14.83
CA GLU A 138 -10.45 10.91 14.00
C GLU A 138 -11.91 11.11 13.56
N SER A 139 -12.82 10.13 13.74
CA SER A 139 -14.24 10.21 13.32
C SER A 139 -14.50 10.62 11.84
N ASP A 140 -13.44 10.83 11.04
CA ASP A 140 -13.45 11.36 9.67
C ASP A 140 -13.39 10.20 8.63
N TYR A 141 -13.13 8.97 9.08
CA TYR A 141 -13.13 7.77 8.24
C TYR A 141 -14.52 7.11 8.26
N VAL A 142 -15.39 7.54 7.33
CA VAL A 142 -16.73 6.96 7.11
C VAL A 142 -16.74 5.99 5.94
#